data_AF-A0A926EJT1-F1
#
_entry.id   AF-A0A926EJT1-F1
#
_cell.length_a   1.000
_cell.length_b   1.000
_cell.length_c   1.000
_cell.angle_alpha   90.00
_cell.angle_beta   90.00
_cell.angle_gamma   90.00
#
_symmetry.space_group_name_H-M   'P 1'
#
loop_
_entity.id
_entity.type
_entity.pdbx_description
1 polymer ?
#
loop_
_entity_poly.entity_id
_entity_poly.type
_entity_poly.pdbx_seq_one_letter_code
_entity_poly.pdbx_strand_id
1 'polypeptide(L)'
;MKNTTNYGLKKPDGTDAVDIAIINQNMDTIDTTMKSNANQINDLKNNKANASHGNHVPATQTANNKKFLRCDNTWQDVTPGNIGAAPASHTHDDRYYTETEINTKLNAKANTSHTHTKSQISDFPNSLPANGGNADSVGGNRFNWSERHVNPVFIWGSPDGVVGNQYVFRPSSIVTGGIQASDTRNIQYTPEWYMQNKPMSTIAEFKTTAAIGITGTGSAHCYLETHTPWNDSSGGYPMQIAWLDTRTPLYRRGINATTWGAWESLGGGGSVVKSVQRGFIELDQADYVDRTYLKDYAISAVNPSKTMINLYSQERYCPVSGRLMNSNILRIYSNTSGNEIYKVSW
;
A
#
# COMPACT_ATOMS: atom_id res chain seq x y z
N MET A 1 -95.45 -19.18 115.11
CA MET A 1 -94.10 -18.53 115.07
C MET A 1 -93.58 -18.49 113.65
N LYS A 2 -93.05 -17.35 113.22
CA LYS A 2 -92.50 -17.15 111.87
C LYS A 2 -91.01 -16.85 111.93
N ASN A 3 -90.29 -16.95 110.81
CA ASN A 3 -88.90 -16.51 110.74
C ASN A 3 -88.77 -15.17 109.99
N THR A 4 -87.70 -14.43 110.26
CA THR A 4 -87.27 -13.29 109.44
C THR A 4 -86.69 -13.79 108.12
N THR A 5 -86.86 -13.01 107.05
CA THR A 5 -86.50 -13.43 105.68
C THR A 5 -85.00 -13.52 105.44
N ASN A 6 -84.23 -12.55 105.96
CA ASN A 6 -82.81 -12.43 105.62
C ASN A 6 -81.89 -13.24 106.54
N TYR A 7 -82.25 -13.34 107.81
CA TYR A 7 -81.38 -13.92 108.85
C TYR A 7 -82.04 -15.08 109.60
N GLY A 8 -83.23 -15.53 109.19
CA GLY A 8 -83.88 -16.73 109.73
C GLY A 8 -84.31 -16.66 111.20
N LEU A 9 -84.17 -15.51 111.86
CA LEU A 9 -84.50 -15.29 113.28
C LEU A 9 -85.98 -15.55 113.56
N LYS A 10 -86.30 -16.25 114.65
CA LYS A 10 -87.68 -16.62 115.02
C LYS A 10 -88.41 -15.41 115.61
N LYS A 11 -89.57 -15.04 115.08
CA LYS A 11 -90.42 -13.97 115.60
C LYS A 11 -91.84 -14.47 115.89
N PRO A 12 -92.47 -14.03 116.99
CA PRO A 12 -93.85 -14.39 117.30
C PRO A 12 -94.81 -13.83 116.25
N ASP A 13 -95.91 -14.53 115.99
CA ASP A 13 -97.10 -14.05 115.31
C ASP A 13 -98.24 -13.77 116.32
N GLY A 14 -99.34 -13.17 115.87
CA GLY A 14 -100.37 -12.59 116.75
C GLY A 14 -101.07 -13.56 117.70
N THR A 15 -100.81 -14.86 117.61
CA THR A 15 -101.35 -15.90 118.50
C THR A 15 -100.29 -16.65 119.30
N ASP A 16 -98.99 -16.40 119.07
CA ASP A 16 -97.90 -17.09 119.78
C ASP A 16 -97.61 -16.46 121.15
N ALA A 17 -97.29 -17.31 122.14
CA ALA A 17 -96.64 -16.87 123.38
C ALA A 17 -95.14 -16.60 123.15
N VAL A 18 -94.62 -15.53 123.77
CA VAL A 18 -93.20 -15.15 123.67
C VAL A 18 -92.36 -16.04 124.58
N ASP A 19 -91.42 -16.81 124.01
CA ASP A 19 -90.47 -17.66 124.75
C ASP A 19 -89.10 -17.00 124.87
N ILE A 20 -88.60 -16.88 126.11
CA ILE A 20 -87.29 -16.29 126.40
C ILE A 20 -86.13 -17.09 125.80
N ALA A 21 -86.26 -18.41 125.65
CA ALA A 21 -85.24 -19.25 125.02
C ALA A 21 -85.04 -18.87 123.54
N ILE A 22 -86.12 -18.46 122.88
CA ILE A 22 -86.11 -18.07 121.46
C ILE A 22 -85.55 -16.67 121.29
N ILE A 23 -85.84 -15.77 122.22
CA ILE A 23 -85.22 -14.45 122.26
C ILE A 23 -83.70 -14.60 122.41
N ASN A 24 -83.23 -15.40 123.36
CA ASN A 24 -81.80 -15.64 123.56
C ASN A 24 -81.15 -16.25 122.32
N GLN A 25 -81.78 -17.26 121.71
CA GLN A 25 -81.29 -17.88 120.48
C GLN A 25 -81.13 -16.88 119.33
N ASN A 26 -82.09 -15.97 119.15
CA ASN A 26 -81.98 -14.92 118.14
C ASN A 26 -80.87 -13.93 118.48
N MET A 27 -80.74 -13.54 119.75
CA MET A 27 -79.69 -12.62 120.18
C MET A 27 -78.30 -13.20 119.92
N ASP A 28 -78.09 -14.48 120.23
CA ASP A 28 -76.83 -15.18 119.95
C ASP A 28 -76.54 -15.23 118.43
N THR A 29 -77.59 -15.45 117.63
CA THR A 29 -77.47 -15.49 116.16
C THR A 29 -77.12 -14.11 115.59
N ILE A 30 -77.75 -13.04 116.11
CA ILE A 30 -77.45 -11.66 115.73
C ILE A 30 -76.02 -11.31 116.11
N ASP A 31 -75.59 -11.60 117.34
CA ASP A 31 -74.24 -11.29 117.82
C ASP A 31 -73.17 -11.96 116.97
N THR A 32 -73.33 -13.27 116.70
CA THR A 32 -72.43 -14.05 115.84
C THR A 32 -72.31 -13.43 114.45
N THR A 33 -73.44 -13.05 113.85
CA THR A 33 -73.47 -12.44 112.51
C THR A 33 -72.80 -11.06 112.51
N MET A 34 -73.10 -10.23 113.50
CA MET A 34 -72.50 -8.90 113.65
C MET A 34 -70.98 -8.99 113.85
N LYS A 35 -70.50 -9.99 114.62
CA LYS A 35 -69.07 -10.23 114.80
C LYS A 35 -68.39 -10.66 113.50
N SER A 36 -69.02 -11.53 112.73
CA SER A 36 -68.52 -11.95 111.41
C SER A 36 -68.41 -10.76 110.44
N ASN A 37 -69.45 -9.94 110.34
CA ASN A 37 -69.43 -8.72 109.52
C ASN A 37 -68.33 -7.74 109.95
N ALA A 38 -68.13 -7.55 111.27
CA ALA A 38 -67.05 -6.71 111.78
C ALA A 38 -65.66 -7.24 111.38
N ASN A 39 -65.46 -8.56 111.44
CA ASN A 39 -64.22 -9.18 110.99
C ASN A 39 -64.01 -8.99 109.49
N GLN A 40 -65.04 -9.25 108.65
CA GLN A 40 -64.96 -9.03 107.21
C GLN A 40 -64.66 -7.57 106.84
N ILE A 41 -65.26 -6.60 107.55
CA ILE A 41 -64.98 -5.17 107.36
C ILE A 41 -63.53 -4.85 107.75
N ASN A 42 -63.02 -5.42 108.83
CA ASN A 42 -61.63 -5.24 109.24
C ASN A 42 -60.67 -5.89 108.24
N ASP A 43 -60.96 -7.09 107.75
CA ASP A 43 -60.18 -7.74 106.70
C ASP A 43 -60.20 -6.92 105.41
N LEU A 44 -61.35 -6.35 105.02
CA LEU A 44 -61.41 -5.46 103.86
C LEU A 44 -60.60 -4.18 104.08
N LYS A 45 -60.50 -3.65 105.30
CA LYS A 45 -59.67 -2.49 105.63
C LYS A 45 -58.17 -2.83 105.65
N ASN A 46 -57.83 -4.00 106.17
CA ASN A 46 -56.45 -4.44 106.37
C ASN A 46 -55.85 -5.12 105.12
N ASN A 47 -56.70 -5.71 104.26
CA ASN A 47 -56.34 -6.28 102.95
C ASN A 47 -56.63 -5.32 101.79
N LYS A 48 -57.03 -4.06 102.07
CA LYS A 48 -56.71 -3.02 101.09
C LYS A 48 -55.21 -3.04 100.96
N ALA A 49 -54.73 -3.16 99.73
CA ALA A 49 -53.38 -2.82 99.40
C ALA A 49 -52.99 -1.57 100.21
N ASN A 50 -52.04 -1.68 101.14
CA ASN A 50 -51.57 -0.50 101.87
C ASN A 50 -51.10 0.52 100.81
N ALA A 51 -50.93 1.78 101.18
CA ALA A 51 -50.34 2.78 100.28
C ALA A 51 -48.95 2.39 99.74
N SER A 52 -48.39 1.24 100.15
CA SER A 52 -47.06 0.74 99.84
C SER A 52 -47.06 -0.78 99.60
N HIS A 53 -47.89 -1.29 98.66
CA HIS A 53 -48.04 -2.72 98.41
C HIS A 53 -47.03 -3.22 97.37
N GLY A 54 -45.75 -3.00 97.69
CA GLY A 54 -44.64 -3.14 96.75
C GLY A 54 -44.32 -1.84 96.02
N ASN A 55 -43.14 -1.79 95.38
CA ASN A 55 -42.73 -0.67 94.55
C ASN A 55 -43.64 -0.61 93.32
N HIS A 56 -44.75 0.13 93.44
CA HIS A 56 -45.40 0.72 92.28
C HIS A 56 -44.35 1.51 91.50
N VAL A 57 -44.53 1.59 90.18
CA VAL A 57 -43.67 2.30 89.24
C VAL A 57 -42.92 3.45 89.94
N PRO A 58 -41.58 3.49 89.90
CA PRO A 58 -40.80 4.47 90.67
C PRO A 58 -41.31 5.89 90.41
N ALA A 59 -41.05 6.80 91.36
CA ALA A 59 -41.42 8.21 91.23
C ALA A 59 -41.18 8.72 89.80
N THR A 60 -42.20 9.34 89.22
CA THR A 60 -42.15 9.84 87.86
C THR A 60 -41.01 10.85 87.73
N GLN A 61 -40.27 10.77 86.62
CA GLN A 61 -39.26 11.75 86.29
C GLN A 61 -39.78 12.73 85.24
N THR A 62 -39.13 13.88 85.13
CA THR A 62 -39.32 14.80 84.01
C THR A 62 -38.98 14.09 82.69
N ALA A 63 -39.69 14.44 81.61
CA ALA A 63 -39.47 13.84 80.30
C ALA A 63 -38.00 13.94 79.86
N ASN A 64 -37.39 12.80 79.55
CA ASN A 64 -36.01 12.71 79.09
C ASN A 64 -35.87 11.54 78.11
N ASN A 65 -35.54 11.84 76.85
CA ASN A 65 -35.40 10.84 75.77
C ASN A 65 -34.27 9.82 76.01
N LYS A 66 -33.45 9.99 77.05
CA LYS A 66 -32.39 9.05 77.44
C LYS A 66 -32.78 8.17 78.62
N LYS A 67 -33.87 8.43 79.35
CA LYS A 67 -34.24 7.67 80.56
C LYS A 67 -35.37 6.69 80.27
N PHE A 68 -35.16 5.40 80.56
CA PHE A 68 -36.14 4.34 80.38
C PHE A 68 -36.30 3.51 81.65
N LEU A 69 -37.51 3.01 81.90
CA LEU A 69 -37.81 2.13 83.03
C LEU A 69 -37.44 0.69 82.68
N ARG A 70 -36.67 0.03 83.57
CA ARG A 70 -36.29 -1.38 83.45
C ARG A 70 -37.25 -2.31 84.18
N CYS A 71 -37.16 -3.61 83.89
CA CYS A 71 -37.94 -4.65 84.56
C CYS A 71 -37.62 -4.84 86.06
N ASP A 72 -36.53 -4.25 86.55
CA ASP A 72 -36.16 -4.21 87.98
C ASP A 72 -36.72 -2.97 88.71
N ASN A 73 -37.63 -2.22 88.07
CA ASN A 73 -38.18 -0.96 88.57
C ASN A 73 -37.12 0.10 88.88
N THR A 74 -36.10 0.23 88.02
CA THR A 74 -35.15 1.34 88.08
C THR A 74 -35.14 2.14 86.78
N TRP A 75 -34.92 3.45 86.90
CA TRP A 75 -34.72 4.34 85.76
C TRP A 75 -33.26 4.31 85.32
N GLN A 76 -32.99 3.94 84.07
CA GLN A 76 -31.63 3.87 83.52
C GLN A 76 -31.45 4.81 82.32
N ASP A 77 -30.25 5.38 82.18
CA ASP A 77 -29.82 6.05 80.95
C ASP A 77 -29.53 5.04 79.84
N VAL A 78 -30.15 5.23 78.69
CA VAL A 78 -29.88 4.51 77.46
C VAL A 78 -28.81 5.26 76.68
N THR A 79 -27.68 4.60 76.48
CA THR A 79 -26.59 5.04 75.61
C THR A 79 -26.71 4.41 74.22
N PRO A 80 -26.07 4.96 73.16
CA PRO A 80 -26.02 4.32 71.85
C PRO A 80 -25.58 2.85 71.92
N GLY A 81 -24.59 2.53 72.77
CA GLY A 81 -24.14 1.16 72.98
C GLY A 81 -25.22 0.23 73.56
N ASN A 82 -26.13 0.73 74.40
CA ASN A 82 -27.23 -0.08 74.95
C ASN A 82 -28.25 -0.55 73.90
N ILE A 83 -28.30 0.11 72.73
CA ILE A 83 -29.25 -0.19 71.64
C ILE A 83 -28.55 -0.63 70.34
N GLY A 84 -27.24 -0.88 70.39
CA GLY A 84 -26.45 -1.25 69.20
C GLY A 84 -26.24 -0.10 68.20
N ALA A 85 -26.47 1.15 68.61
CA ALA A 85 -26.17 2.32 67.80
C ALA A 85 -24.68 2.72 67.94
N ALA A 86 -24.07 3.14 66.83
CA ALA A 86 -22.71 3.63 66.83
C ALA A 86 -22.57 4.94 67.64
N PRO A 87 -21.43 5.20 68.30
CA PRO A 87 -21.16 6.49 68.93
C PRO A 87 -21.20 7.64 67.91
N ALA A 88 -21.55 8.85 68.36
CA ALA A 88 -21.58 10.06 67.52
C ALA A 88 -20.22 10.36 66.86
N SER A 89 -19.12 9.86 67.45
CA SER A 89 -17.78 9.86 66.86
C SER A 89 -17.25 8.43 66.89
N HIS A 90 -17.08 7.83 65.72
CA HIS A 90 -16.37 6.58 65.54
C HIS A 90 -15.53 6.68 64.26
N THR A 91 -14.43 5.93 64.20
CA THR A 91 -13.54 5.85 63.04
C THR A 91 -13.88 4.58 62.24
N HIS A 92 -13.90 4.68 60.92
CA HIS A 92 -14.21 3.56 60.01
C HIS A 92 -12.95 2.76 59.59
N ASP A 93 -11.90 2.80 60.41
CA ASP A 93 -10.50 2.72 59.98
C ASP A 93 -9.96 1.31 59.64
N ASP A 94 -10.75 0.25 59.83
CA ASP A 94 -10.24 -1.12 59.58
C ASP A 94 -10.77 -1.75 58.28
N ARG A 95 -11.62 -1.04 57.52
CA ARG A 95 -12.20 -1.58 56.26
C ARG A 95 -12.23 -0.61 55.09
N TYR A 96 -12.16 0.69 55.35
CA TYR A 96 -12.20 1.71 54.30
C TYR A 96 -11.08 2.71 54.53
N TYR A 97 -10.41 3.09 53.45
CA TYR A 97 -9.44 4.18 53.47
C TYR A 97 -10.09 5.46 54.00
N THR A 98 -9.35 6.22 54.79
CA THR A 98 -9.75 7.56 55.26
C THR A 98 -9.97 8.51 54.08
N GLU A 99 -10.72 9.59 54.30
CA GLU A 99 -10.96 10.62 53.29
C GLU A 99 -9.63 11.18 52.74
N THR A 100 -8.66 11.43 53.62
CA THR A 100 -7.33 11.90 53.23
C THR A 100 -6.59 10.91 52.34
N GLU A 101 -6.65 9.62 52.65
CA GLU A 101 -6.03 8.57 51.84
C GLU A 101 -6.69 8.42 50.47
N ILE A 102 -8.03 8.48 50.41
CA ILE A 102 -8.76 8.45 49.12
C ILE A 102 -8.44 9.69 48.30
N ASN A 103 -8.47 10.88 48.88
CA ASN A 103 -8.14 12.12 48.18
C ASN A 103 -6.70 12.08 47.64
N THR A 104 -5.76 11.56 48.42
CA THR A 104 -4.36 11.38 47.99
C THR A 104 -4.27 10.41 46.81
N LYS A 105 -4.96 9.27 46.88
CA LYS A 105 -4.98 8.27 45.80
C LYS A 105 -5.65 8.81 44.53
N LEU A 106 -6.72 9.59 44.67
CA LEU A 106 -7.47 10.15 43.54
C LEU A 106 -6.68 11.26 42.84
N ASN A 107 -5.97 12.11 43.59
CA ASN A 107 -5.09 13.15 43.04
C ASN A 107 -3.95 12.59 42.18
N ALA A 108 -3.55 11.33 42.41
CA ALA A 108 -2.55 10.63 41.62
C ALA A 108 -3.11 9.96 40.36
N LYS A 109 -4.45 9.94 40.18
CA LYS A 109 -5.11 9.39 38.99
C LYS A 109 -5.37 10.48 37.96
N ALA A 110 -5.42 10.08 36.70
CA ALA A 110 -5.79 10.99 35.62
C ALA A 110 -7.31 11.25 35.60
N ASN A 111 -7.71 12.46 35.22
CA ASN A 111 -9.12 12.85 35.09
C ASN A 111 -9.85 12.05 34.00
N THR A 112 -11.17 11.92 34.11
CA THR A 112 -12.01 11.23 33.10
C THR A 112 -11.80 11.76 31.68
N SER A 113 -11.55 13.07 31.54
CA SER A 113 -11.12 13.69 30.29
C SER A 113 -9.76 14.36 30.52
N HIS A 114 -8.73 13.85 29.85
CA HIS A 114 -7.39 14.41 29.81
C HIS A 114 -6.74 14.09 28.45
N THR A 115 -5.62 14.74 28.14
CA THR A 115 -4.89 14.56 26.88
C THR A 115 -3.41 14.32 27.14
N HIS A 116 -2.75 13.67 26.18
CA HIS A 116 -1.29 13.49 26.16
C HIS A 116 -0.70 14.26 24.98
N THR A 117 0.37 15.00 25.24
CA THR A 117 1.28 15.47 24.19
C THR A 117 2.18 14.32 23.74
N LYS A 118 2.69 14.39 22.50
CA LYS A 118 3.59 13.35 21.95
C LYS A 118 4.81 13.08 22.85
N SER A 119 5.37 14.12 23.47
CA SER A 119 6.52 14.01 24.39
C SER A 119 6.22 13.26 25.69
N GLN A 120 4.95 13.13 26.08
CA GLN A 120 4.53 12.41 27.28
C GLN A 120 4.33 10.91 27.04
N ILE A 121 4.48 10.43 25.80
CA ILE A 121 4.30 9.03 25.40
C ILE A 121 5.69 8.43 25.16
N SER A 122 6.20 7.68 26.14
CA SER A 122 7.58 7.17 26.14
C SER A 122 7.85 6.09 25.11
N ASP A 123 6.81 5.40 24.67
CA ASP A 123 6.83 4.33 23.67
C ASP A 123 6.32 4.80 22.30
N PHE A 124 6.21 6.11 22.08
CA PHE A 124 5.80 6.63 20.79
C PHE A 124 6.85 6.24 19.73
N PRO A 125 6.47 5.51 18.67
CA PRO A 125 7.43 5.00 17.73
C PRO A 125 8.10 6.15 16.96
N ASN A 126 9.42 6.07 16.77
CA ASN A 126 10.20 7.03 15.97
C ASN A 126 9.71 7.11 14.51
N SER A 127 9.10 6.03 14.03
CA SER A 127 8.42 5.97 12.74
C SER A 127 7.15 5.14 12.91
N LEU A 128 5.99 5.73 12.62
CA LEU A 128 4.78 4.93 12.41
C LEU A 128 4.98 4.16 11.08
N PRO A 129 4.83 2.82 11.04
CA PRO A 129 4.82 2.08 9.78
C PRO A 129 3.66 2.61 8.95
N ALA A 130 3.97 3.51 8.01
CA ALA A 130 3.02 4.25 7.17
C ALA A 130 1.76 4.70 7.92
N ASN A 131 1.76 5.95 8.40
CA ASN A 131 0.57 6.69 8.79
C ASN A 131 -0.43 6.90 7.64
N GLY A 132 -0.64 5.91 6.77
CA GLY A 132 -1.32 6.10 5.50
C GLY A 132 -0.78 7.36 4.84
N GLY A 133 0.54 7.46 4.63
CA GLY A 133 0.99 8.28 3.51
C GLY A 133 0.03 7.94 2.37
N ASN A 134 -0.55 8.95 1.69
CA ASN A 134 -1.23 8.71 0.43
C ASN A 134 -0.40 7.62 -0.27
N ALA A 135 -1.04 6.52 -0.67
CA ALA A 135 -0.46 5.26 -1.14
C ALA A 135 0.65 5.41 -2.22
N ASP A 136 0.89 6.63 -2.68
CA ASP A 136 1.89 7.07 -3.63
C ASP A 136 3.36 7.05 -3.18
N SER A 137 3.79 6.75 -1.94
CA SER A 137 5.24 6.69 -1.67
C SER A 137 5.75 5.66 -0.66
N VAL A 138 6.74 4.86 -1.09
CA VAL A 138 7.54 3.93 -0.27
C VAL A 138 9.01 4.37 -0.33
N GLY A 139 9.65 4.56 0.84
CA GLY A 139 11.08 4.89 0.92
C GLY A 139 11.48 6.26 0.37
N GLY A 140 10.60 7.26 0.44
CA GLY A 140 10.87 8.62 -0.04
C GLY A 140 10.68 8.84 -1.55
N ASN A 141 10.34 7.78 -2.30
CA ASN A 141 10.04 7.84 -3.73
C ASN A 141 8.53 7.90 -3.95
N ARG A 142 8.03 8.91 -4.69
CA ARG A 142 6.62 9.03 -5.08
C ARG A 142 6.36 8.37 -6.44
N PHE A 143 5.40 7.45 -6.53
CA PHE A 143 4.83 6.99 -7.80
C PHE A 143 4.03 8.15 -8.40
N ASN A 144 4.50 8.70 -9.52
CA ASN A 144 3.87 9.84 -10.16
C ASN A 144 2.80 9.35 -11.16
N TRP A 145 1.51 9.36 -10.78
CA TRP A 145 0.38 9.08 -11.67
C TRP A 145 0.02 10.25 -12.61
N SER A 146 0.69 11.41 -12.51
CA SER A 146 0.22 12.63 -13.20
C SER A 146 0.47 12.72 -14.71
N GLU A 147 1.01 11.69 -15.36
CA GLU A 147 1.05 11.63 -16.83
C GLU A 147 -0.14 10.82 -17.35
N ARG A 148 -1.17 11.56 -17.79
CA ARG A 148 -2.32 11.18 -18.67
C ARG A 148 -2.57 9.69 -18.84
N HIS A 149 -3.81 9.26 -18.56
CA HIS A 149 -4.56 8.02 -18.93
C HIS A 149 -4.16 7.15 -20.16
N VAL A 150 -2.90 7.01 -20.50
CA VAL A 150 -2.36 5.92 -21.30
C VAL A 150 -1.58 5.07 -20.32
N ASN A 151 -2.07 3.85 -20.12
CA ASN A 151 -1.48 2.89 -19.20
C ASN A 151 0.04 2.91 -19.35
N PRO A 152 0.81 3.33 -18.32
CA PRO A 152 2.24 3.15 -18.40
C PRO A 152 2.50 1.64 -18.42
N VAL A 153 3.02 1.13 -19.54
CA VAL A 153 3.56 -0.22 -19.62
C VAL A 153 4.87 -0.19 -18.82
N PHE A 154 4.74 -0.24 -17.49
CA PHE A 154 5.88 -0.48 -16.63
C PHE A 154 6.27 -1.94 -16.81
N ILE A 155 7.43 -2.17 -17.43
CA ILE A 155 8.04 -3.50 -17.50
C ILE A 155 8.64 -3.75 -16.11
N TRP A 156 7.96 -4.58 -15.33
CA TRP A 156 8.44 -5.00 -14.03
C TRP A 156 9.56 -6.01 -14.21
N GLY A 157 10.72 -5.75 -13.60
CA GLY A 157 11.83 -6.69 -13.59
C GLY A 157 12.86 -6.31 -12.52
N SER A 158 13.46 -7.32 -11.91
CA SER A 158 14.64 -7.18 -11.05
C SER A 158 15.87 -7.38 -11.94
N PRO A 159 16.65 -6.33 -12.29
CA PRO A 159 17.85 -6.45 -13.12
C PRO A 159 18.89 -7.40 -12.52
N ASP A 160 18.82 -7.61 -11.20
CA ASP A 160 19.70 -8.42 -10.38
C ASP A 160 19.11 -9.80 -10.02
N GLY A 161 17.87 -10.11 -10.46
CA GLY A 161 17.18 -11.36 -10.12
C GLY A 161 16.76 -11.47 -8.65
N VAL A 162 16.86 -10.39 -7.87
CA VAL A 162 16.51 -10.40 -6.44
C VAL A 162 15.02 -10.15 -6.26
N VAL A 163 14.34 -11.09 -5.62
CA VAL A 163 12.92 -10.99 -5.27
C VAL A 163 12.76 -9.93 -4.17
N GLY A 164 12.39 -8.70 -4.57
CA GLY A 164 12.18 -7.58 -3.64
C GLY A 164 12.66 -6.22 -4.16
N ASN A 165 13.61 -6.21 -5.10
CA ASN A 165 14.07 -4.98 -5.75
C ASN A 165 13.29 -4.76 -7.05
N GLN A 166 12.08 -4.20 -6.95
CA GLN A 166 11.35 -3.75 -8.13
C GLN A 166 11.82 -2.36 -8.56
N TYR A 167 12.47 -2.29 -9.72
CA TYR A 167 12.86 -1.02 -10.31
C TYR A 167 11.74 -0.52 -11.24
N VAL A 168 11.28 0.70 -10.99
CA VAL A 168 10.41 1.42 -11.93
C VAL A 168 11.28 1.97 -13.03
N PHE A 169 11.34 1.27 -14.17
CA PHE A 169 11.98 1.81 -15.36
C PHE A 169 11.18 3.03 -15.81
N ARG A 170 11.76 4.23 -15.63
CA ARG A 170 11.22 5.44 -16.23
C ARG A 170 11.33 5.30 -17.75
N PRO A 171 10.23 5.39 -18.51
CA PRO A 171 10.22 5.04 -19.93
C PRO A 171 10.93 6.04 -20.84
N SER A 172 11.86 6.87 -20.35
CA SER A 172 12.63 7.78 -21.21
C SER A 172 13.41 7.04 -22.31
N SER A 173 13.59 5.72 -22.15
CA SER A 173 14.25 4.82 -23.10
C SER A 173 13.26 3.93 -23.89
N ILE A 174 11.95 3.97 -23.57
CA ILE A 174 10.90 3.29 -24.33
C ILE A 174 10.38 4.27 -25.35
N VAL A 175 10.82 4.08 -26.58
CA VAL A 175 10.35 4.86 -27.71
C VAL A 175 9.02 4.24 -28.16
N THR A 176 7.90 4.83 -27.76
CA THR A 176 6.61 4.50 -28.37
C THR A 176 6.54 5.14 -29.76
N GLY A 177 6.77 4.35 -30.81
CA GLY A 177 6.59 4.80 -32.20
C GLY A 177 7.79 4.60 -33.14
N GLY A 178 8.90 3.98 -32.71
CA GLY A 178 10.03 3.66 -33.61
C GLY A 178 11.37 3.42 -32.89
N ILE A 179 12.46 3.24 -33.63
CA ILE A 179 13.84 3.21 -33.10
C ILE A 179 14.37 4.66 -33.12
N GLN A 180 14.71 5.26 -31.97
CA GLN A 180 15.35 6.57 -31.93
C GLN A 180 16.87 6.45 -32.07
N ALA A 181 17.44 7.19 -33.01
CA ALA A 181 18.89 7.40 -33.06
C ALA A 181 19.36 8.29 -31.90
N SER A 182 20.48 7.91 -31.29
CA SER A 182 21.19 8.79 -30.35
C SER A 182 21.84 9.96 -31.10
N ASP A 183 21.68 11.17 -30.59
CA ASP A 183 22.32 12.35 -31.18
C ASP A 183 23.76 12.48 -30.69
N THR A 184 24.69 12.03 -31.53
CA THR A 184 26.14 12.08 -31.28
C THR A 184 26.83 12.77 -32.46
N ARG A 185 26.17 13.82 -32.98
CA ARG A 185 26.40 14.39 -34.31
C ARG A 185 27.82 14.85 -34.63
N ASN A 186 28.60 15.18 -33.59
CA ASN A 186 29.97 15.70 -33.70
C ASN A 186 31.04 14.73 -33.19
N ILE A 187 30.67 13.50 -32.84
CA ILE A 187 31.57 12.52 -32.22
C ILE A 187 31.78 11.34 -33.17
N GLN A 188 33.04 10.97 -33.39
CA GLN A 188 33.42 9.78 -34.12
C GLN A 188 34.07 8.78 -33.15
N TYR A 189 33.33 7.74 -32.78
CA TYR A 189 33.84 6.68 -31.92
C TYR A 189 34.72 5.71 -32.72
N THR A 190 35.73 5.13 -32.06
CA THR A 190 36.59 4.10 -32.65
C THR A 190 35.86 2.75 -32.70
N PRO A 191 36.32 1.80 -33.54
CA PRO A 191 35.80 0.44 -33.52
C PRO A 191 35.83 -0.20 -32.12
N GLU A 192 36.90 -0.01 -31.36
CA GLU A 192 37.05 -0.50 -29.99
C GLU A 192 36.01 0.07 -29.03
N TRP A 193 35.70 1.37 -29.13
CA TRP A 193 34.69 1.97 -28.27
C TRP A 193 33.34 1.27 -28.43
N TYR A 194 32.94 0.95 -29.67
CA TYR A 194 31.69 0.23 -29.92
C TYR A 194 31.75 -1.21 -29.41
N MET A 195 32.88 -1.92 -29.58
CA MET A 195 33.05 -3.28 -29.05
C MET A 195 32.98 -3.30 -27.51
N GLN A 196 33.56 -2.31 -26.82
CA GLN A 196 33.54 -2.25 -25.35
C GLN A 196 32.20 -1.76 -24.78
N ASN A 197 31.56 -0.77 -25.42
CA ASN A 197 30.39 -0.08 -24.85
C ASN A 197 29.06 -0.55 -25.43
N LYS A 198 29.08 -1.20 -26.60
CA LYS A 198 27.90 -1.66 -27.37
C LYS A 198 28.13 -3.03 -28.04
N PRO A 199 28.66 -4.05 -27.33
CA PRO A 199 28.87 -5.38 -27.91
C PRO A 199 27.54 -6.04 -28.30
N MET A 200 27.57 -6.89 -29.33
CA MET A 200 26.41 -7.68 -29.79
C MET A 200 25.14 -6.84 -30.01
N SER A 201 25.31 -5.66 -30.60
CA SER A 201 24.21 -4.73 -30.77
C SER A 201 24.26 -3.99 -32.11
N THR A 202 23.08 -3.58 -32.54
CA THR A 202 22.90 -2.61 -33.62
C THR A 202 22.47 -1.31 -32.98
N ILE A 203 23.25 -0.26 -33.18
CA ILE A 203 22.94 1.07 -32.67
C ILE A 203 22.63 2.03 -33.82
N ALA A 204 21.76 2.97 -33.54
CA ALA A 204 21.37 4.05 -34.43
C ALA A 204 21.89 5.38 -33.87
N GLU A 205 22.53 6.18 -34.72
CA GLU A 205 23.08 7.48 -34.35
C GLU A 205 22.81 8.54 -35.42
N PHE A 206 22.55 9.78 -34.99
CA PHE A 206 22.52 10.94 -35.88
C PHE A 206 23.91 11.55 -35.96
N LYS A 207 24.46 11.69 -37.17
CA LYS A 207 25.84 12.14 -37.42
C LYS A 207 25.89 13.29 -38.42
N THR A 208 26.85 14.19 -38.26
CA THR A 208 27.30 15.04 -39.39
C THR A 208 28.20 14.22 -40.30
N THR A 209 28.06 14.40 -41.62
CA THR A 209 28.89 13.67 -42.60
C THR A 209 30.37 13.99 -42.44
N ALA A 210 30.69 15.26 -42.12
CA ALA A 210 32.04 15.72 -41.84
C ALA A 210 32.69 15.02 -40.63
N ALA A 211 31.96 14.84 -39.52
CA ALA A 211 32.52 14.20 -38.32
C ALA A 211 32.95 12.75 -38.57
N ILE A 212 32.28 12.06 -39.50
CA ILE A 212 32.54 10.66 -39.80
C ILE A 212 33.36 10.44 -41.08
N GLY A 213 33.89 11.51 -41.68
CA GLY A 213 34.77 11.47 -42.85
C GLY A 213 34.06 11.19 -44.18
N ILE A 214 32.76 11.49 -44.28
CA ILE A 214 32.02 11.45 -45.55
C ILE A 214 32.11 12.84 -46.20
N THR A 215 32.63 12.90 -47.43
CA THR A 215 32.77 14.15 -48.19
C THR A 215 32.17 14.01 -49.59
N GLY A 216 31.79 15.13 -50.21
CA GLY A 216 31.35 15.15 -51.62
C GLY A 216 29.99 14.53 -51.90
N THR A 217 29.13 14.40 -50.88
CA THR A 217 27.78 13.82 -51.02
C THR A 217 26.67 14.86 -51.11
N GLY A 218 26.91 16.11 -50.73
CA GLY A 218 25.88 17.15 -50.66
C GLY A 218 25.00 17.08 -49.40
N SER A 219 25.03 15.99 -48.65
CA SER A 219 24.35 15.86 -47.35
C SER A 219 25.24 16.36 -46.21
N ALA A 220 24.72 17.24 -45.35
CA ALA A 220 25.42 17.68 -44.13
C ALA A 220 25.27 16.68 -42.97
N HIS A 221 24.21 15.86 -43.00
CA HIS A 221 23.85 14.93 -41.94
C HIS A 221 23.52 13.55 -42.52
N CYS A 222 23.66 12.53 -41.70
CA CYS A 222 23.24 11.17 -42.03
C CYS A 222 22.72 10.45 -40.79
N TYR A 223 21.89 9.44 -41.04
CA TYR A 223 21.56 8.42 -40.04
C TYR A 223 22.58 7.29 -40.17
N LEU A 224 23.30 7.01 -39.09
CA LEU A 224 24.35 6.01 -39.03
C LEU A 224 23.88 4.80 -38.24
N GLU A 225 23.97 3.63 -38.85
CA GLU A 225 23.75 2.35 -38.20
C GLU A 225 25.10 1.67 -37.98
N THR A 226 25.39 1.26 -36.75
CA THR A 226 26.61 0.51 -36.42
C THR A 226 26.24 -0.87 -35.92
N HIS A 227 26.77 -1.90 -36.58
CA HIS A 227 26.63 -3.29 -36.21
C HIS A 227 27.91 -3.77 -35.55
N THR A 228 27.82 -4.12 -34.27
CA THR A 228 28.94 -4.62 -33.48
C THR A 228 28.73 -6.11 -33.20
N PRO A 229 29.49 -7.02 -33.84
CA PRO A 229 29.24 -8.46 -33.73
C PRO A 229 29.61 -9.02 -32.35
N TRP A 230 30.71 -8.56 -31.76
CA TRP A 230 31.24 -9.08 -30.49
C TRP A 230 31.95 -7.99 -29.67
N ASN A 231 32.43 -8.34 -28.48
CA ASN A 231 33.11 -7.42 -27.58
C ASN A 231 34.62 -7.27 -27.82
N ASP A 232 35.17 -8.02 -28.77
CA ASP A 232 36.57 -7.96 -29.18
C ASP A 232 36.76 -8.32 -30.67
N SER A 233 38.01 -8.32 -31.14
CA SER A 233 38.35 -8.57 -32.54
C SER A 233 38.12 -10.02 -33.02
N SER A 234 37.88 -10.98 -32.12
CA SER A 234 37.68 -12.39 -32.50
C SER A 234 36.36 -12.60 -33.28
N GLY A 235 35.35 -11.78 -32.99
CA GLY A 235 34.09 -11.74 -33.74
C GLY A 235 34.10 -10.83 -34.98
N GLY A 236 35.24 -10.20 -35.27
CA GLY A 236 35.39 -9.20 -36.32
C GLY A 236 35.09 -7.77 -35.84
N TYR A 237 35.55 -6.79 -36.61
CA TYR A 237 35.36 -5.38 -36.28
C TYR A 237 33.96 -4.87 -36.69
N PRO A 238 33.43 -3.84 -35.99
CA PRO A 238 32.16 -3.21 -36.32
C PRO A 238 32.05 -2.75 -37.78
N MET A 239 30.84 -2.87 -38.32
CA MET A 239 30.46 -2.37 -39.64
C MET A 239 29.48 -1.20 -39.48
N GLN A 240 29.61 -0.21 -40.37
CA GLN A 240 28.75 0.95 -40.37
C GLN A 240 28.06 1.14 -41.71
N ILE A 241 26.80 1.56 -41.66
CA ILE A 241 25.98 1.95 -42.81
C ILE A 241 25.48 3.37 -42.57
N ALA A 242 25.83 4.29 -43.46
CA ALA A 242 25.38 5.67 -43.46
C ALA A 242 24.27 5.87 -44.49
N TRP A 243 23.08 6.18 -43.98
CA TRP A 243 21.90 6.52 -44.76
C TRP A 243 21.90 8.02 -45.05
N LEU A 244 21.98 8.35 -46.33
CA LEU A 244 22.06 9.72 -46.87
C LEU A 244 20.77 10.02 -47.64
N ASP A 245 20.35 11.29 -47.66
CA ASP A 245 19.17 11.78 -48.38
C ASP A 245 19.44 12.09 -49.87
N THR A 246 20.71 12.17 -50.26
CA THR A 246 21.15 12.63 -51.60
C THR A 246 21.61 11.52 -52.54
N ARG A 247 21.93 10.33 -52.01
CA ARG A 247 22.54 9.24 -52.78
C ARG A 247 22.33 7.87 -52.12
N THR A 248 22.74 6.83 -52.84
CA THR A 248 22.82 5.46 -52.31
C THR A 248 23.61 5.43 -50.98
N PRO A 249 23.13 4.68 -49.96
CA PRO A 249 23.82 4.54 -48.69
C PRO A 249 25.27 4.11 -48.86
N LEU A 250 26.11 4.59 -47.96
CA LEU A 250 27.52 4.21 -47.90
C LEU A 250 27.73 3.23 -46.76
N TYR A 251 28.73 2.37 -46.89
CA TYR A 251 29.14 1.48 -45.81
C TYR A 251 30.66 1.51 -45.62
N ARG A 252 31.10 1.16 -44.41
CA ARG A 252 32.51 0.94 -44.09
C ARG A 252 32.65 -0.11 -43.00
N ARG A 253 33.87 -0.60 -42.80
CA ARG A 253 34.21 -1.58 -41.76
C ARG A 253 35.41 -1.10 -40.96
N GLY A 254 35.51 -1.47 -39.69
CA GLY A 254 36.74 -1.27 -38.93
C GLY A 254 37.90 -2.09 -39.52
N ILE A 255 39.07 -1.48 -39.65
CA ILE A 255 40.31 -2.16 -40.07
C ILE A 255 41.04 -2.73 -38.84
N ASN A 256 41.05 -1.96 -37.76
CA ASN A 256 41.60 -2.35 -36.46
C ASN A 256 40.82 -1.66 -35.33
N ALA A 257 41.22 -1.88 -34.08
CA ALA A 257 40.60 -1.29 -32.88
C ALA A 257 40.41 0.24 -32.92
N THR A 258 41.27 0.97 -33.65
CA THR A 258 41.31 2.43 -33.67
C THR A 258 40.94 3.05 -35.01
N THR A 259 40.99 2.28 -36.10
CA THR A 259 40.90 2.82 -37.46
C THR A 259 39.70 2.27 -38.23
N TRP A 260 38.93 3.18 -38.83
CA TRP A 260 37.87 2.86 -39.78
C TRP A 260 38.41 2.78 -41.21
N GLY A 261 37.86 1.86 -42.00
CA GLY A 261 38.12 1.82 -43.44
C GLY A 261 37.43 2.95 -44.21
N ALA A 262 37.75 3.03 -45.50
CA ALA A 262 37.14 3.99 -46.41
C ALA A 262 35.63 3.71 -46.58
N TRP A 263 34.88 4.77 -46.91
CA TRP A 263 33.46 4.66 -47.24
C TRP A 263 33.27 4.16 -48.67
N GLU A 264 32.44 3.13 -48.84
CA GLU A 264 32.10 2.48 -50.10
C GLU A 264 30.59 2.54 -50.36
N SER A 265 30.14 2.46 -51.61
CA SER A 265 28.70 2.48 -51.96
C SER A 265 28.04 1.12 -51.66
N LEU A 266 26.96 1.08 -50.89
CA LEU A 266 26.24 -0.15 -50.53
C LEU A 266 25.44 -0.73 -51.70
N GLY A 267 25.02 0.13 -52.63
CA GLY A 267 24.50 -0.27 -53.93
C GLY A 267 25.55 0.06 -54.98
N GLY A 268 26.45 -0.88 -55.23
CA GLY A 268 27.16 -0.90 -56.50
C GLY A 268 26.15 -1.20 -57.59
N GLY A 269 25.45 -0.19 -58.10
CA GLY A 269 24.82 -0.31 -59.40
C GLY A 269 25.91 -0.80 -60.35
N GLY A 270 25.66 -1.90 -61.05
CA GLY A 270 26.58 -2.38 -62.09
C GLY A 270 27.03 -1.16 -62.85
N SER A 271 28.33 -0.87 -62.82
CA SER A 271 28.85 0.28 -63.54
C SER A 271 28.52 0.00 -65.01
N VAL A 272 27.51 0.68 -65.55
CA VAL A 272 27.45 0.85 -67.00
C VAL A 272 28.63 1.76 -67.28
N VAL A 273 29.77 1.15 -67.58
CA VAL A 273 30.95 1.89 -67.98
C VAL A 273 30.57 2.55 -69.30
N LYS A 274 30.63 3.89 -69.28
CA LYS A 274 30.68 4.77 -70.45
C LYS A 274 31.36 4.03 -71.63
N SER A 275 30.78 3.88 -72.81
CA SER A 275 30.12 4.88 -73.65
C SER A 275 29.31 4.17 -74.73
N VAL A 276 28.14 4.69 -75.09
CA VAL A 276 27.46 4.33 -76.34
C VAL A 276 28.35 4.76 -77.51
N GLN A 277 29.21 3.86 -78.01
CA GLN A 277 29.93 4.07 -79.26
C GLN A 277 29.05 3.52 -80.38
N ARG A 278 28.71 4.38 -81.35
CA ARG A 278 28.19 3.94 -82.65
C ARG A 278 29.39 3.38 -83.42
N GLY A 279 29.35 2.10 -83.76
CA GLY A 279 30.38 1.44 -84.57
C GLY A 279 29.86 1.22 -85.98
N PHE A 280 30.71 1.45 -87.00
CA PHE A 280 30.35 1.20 -88.40
C PHE A 280 31.26 0.10 -88.98
N ILE A 281 30.66 -1.00 -89.43
CA ILE A 281 31.36 -2.02 -90.23
C ILE A 281 31.16 -1.65 -91.69
N GLU A 282 32.00 -0.72 -92.18
CA GLU A 282 32.05 -0.37 -93.60
C GLU A 282 32.73 -1.49 -94.41
N LEU A 283 32.22 -1.74 -95.60
CA LEU A 283 32.62 -2.81 -96.53
C LEU A 283 34.11 -2.76 -96.95
N ASP A 284 34.74 -1.59 -96.84
CA ASP A 284 36.10 -1.29 -97.27
C ASP A 284 37.13 -1.31 -96.12
N GLN A 285 36.68 -1.52 -94.88
CA GLN A 285 37.52 -1.47 -93.67
C GLN A 285 37.33 -2.68 -92.73
N ALA A 286 36.60 -3.70 -93.15
CA ALA A 286 36.36 -4.91 -92.37
C ALA A 286 37.13 -6.10 -92.97
N ASP A 287 37.79 -6.88 -92.11
CA ASP A 287 38.42 -8.12 -92.55
C ASP A 287 37.33 -9.17 -92.79
N TYR A 288 37.46 -9.95 -93.87
CA TYR A 288 36.50 -11.00 -94.21
C TYR A 288 37.17 -12.38 -94.09
N VAL A 289 36.68 -13.20 -93.16
CA VAL A 289 37.21 -14.53 -92.87
C VAL A 289 36.06 -15.50 -92.64
N ASP A 290 36.10 -16.67 -93.29
CA ASP A 290 35.13 -17.78 -93.12
C ASP A 290 33.65 -17.34 -93.13
N ARG A 291 33.27 -16.55 -94.13
CA ARG A 291 31.90 -16.00 -94.31
C ARG A 291 31.42 -15.04 -93.23
N THR A 292 32.33 -14.46 -92.46
CA THR A 292 32.04 -13.47 -91.43
C THR A 292 32.92 -12.23 -91.60
N TYR A 293 32.31 -11.05 -91.57
CA TYR A 293 33.00 -9.76 -91.49
C TYR A 293 33.38 -9.48 -90.04
N LEU A 294 34.62 -9.01 -89.81
CA LEU A 294 35.12 -8.65 -88.48
C LEU A 294 35.82 -7.29 -88.45
N LYS A 295 35.67 -6.56 -87.33
CA LYS A 295 36.34 -5.27 -87.10
C LYS A 295 36.65 -5.06 -85.62
N ASP A 296 37.85 -4.57 -85.34
CA ASP A 296 38.31 -4.23 -83.99
C ASP A 296 38.04 -2.76 -83.65
N TYR A 297 37.52 -2.53 -82.45
CA TYR A 297 37.28 -1.21 -81.89
C TYR A 297 38.10 -1.02 -80.63
N ALA A 298 38.85 0.08 -80.58
CA ALA A 298 39.48 0.54 -79.36
C ALA A 298 38.40 1.05 -78.40
N ILE A 299 38.37 0.50 -77.20
CA ILE A 299 37.43 0.85 -76.13
C ILE A 299 38.18 1.34 -74.89
N SER A 300 37.47 2.02 -74.00
CA SER A 300 37.99 2.32 -72.67
C SER A 300 38.33 1.03 -71.93
N ALA A 301 39.43 1.02 -71.18
CA ALA A 301 39.91 -0.17 -70.48
C ALA A 301 38.86 -0.78 -69.56
N VAL A 302 38.57 -2.08 -69.72
CA VAL A 302 37.62 -2.87 -68.95
C VAL A 302 38.22 -4.18 -68.47
N ASN A 303 37.60 -4.83 -67.46
CA ASN A 303 38.03 -6.12 -66.95
C ASN A 303 37.31 -7.26 -67.71
N PRO A 304 38.00 -8.02 -68.59
CA PRO A 304 37.34 -9.00 -69.46
C PRO A 304 36.55 -10.11 -68.71
N SER A 305 36.89 -10.38 -67.44
CA SER A 305 36.23 -11.41 -66.62
C SER A 305 34.95 -10.93 -65.93
N LYS A 306 34.65 -9.62 -65.96
CA LYS A 306 33.53 -9.01 -65.23
C LYS A 306 32.65 -8.11 -66.11
N THR A 307 32.87 -8.12 -67.41
CA THR A 307 32.22 -7.23 -68.38
C THR A 307 31.22 -8.01 -69.22
N MET A 308 30.03 -7.47 -69.44
CA MET A 308 29.02 -8.06 -70.33
C MET A 308 28.90 -7.22 -71.59
N ILE A 309 29.11 -7.84 -72.75
CA ILE A 309 28.99 -7.16 -74.03
C ILE A 309 27.54 -7.23 -74.48
N ASN A 310 26.93 -6.07 -74.72
CA ASN A 310 25.58 -5.96 -75.25
C ASN A 310 25.61 -5.20 -76.58
N LEU A 311 25.15 -5.87 -77.65
CA LEU A 311 25.23 -5.39 -79.03
C LEU A 311 23.83 -5.37 -79.62
N TYR A 312 23.48 -4.25 -80.26
CA TYR A 312 22.22 -4.11 -80.98
C TYR A 312 22.44 -3.61 -82.40
N SER A 313 21.86 -4.33 -83.36
CA SER A 313 21.71 -3.90 -84.75
C SER A 313 20.30 -3.33 -84.95
N GLN A 314 20.16 -2.22 -85.69
CA GLN A 314 18.84 -1.69 -86.09
C GLN A 314 18.33 -2.29 -87.40
N GLU A 315 19.16 -3.04 -88.11
CA GLU A 315 18.80 -3.61 -89.41
C GLU A 315 18.12 -4.97 -89.26
N ARG A 316 17.00 -5.11 -89.97
CA ARG A 316 16.17 -6.33 -89.94
C ARG A 316 16.98 -7.49 -90.53
N TYR A 317 17.14 -8.56 -89.75
CA TYR A 317 17.85 -9.80 -90.14
C TYR A 317 19.39 -9.71 -90.22
N CYS A 318 20.01 -8.72 -89.57
CA CYS A 318 21.46 -8.58 -89.52
C CYS A 318 22.01 -8.92 -88.12
N PRO A 319 22.25 -10.20 -87.79
CA PRO A 319 22.79 -10.57 -86.49
C PRO A 319 24.21 -10.05 -86.30
N VAL A 320 24.46 -9.47 -85.13
CA VAL A 320 25.78 -9.00 -84.72
C VAL A 320 26.18 -9.69 -83.42
N SER A 321 27.45 -10.05 -83.31
CA SER A 321 28.03 -10.60 -82.09
C SER A 321 29.41 -9.97 -81.87
N GLY A 322 29.97 -10.10 -80.67
CA GLY A 322 31.27 -9.51 -80.38
C GLY A 322 31.89 -10.06 -79.13
N ARG A 323 33.21 -9.89 -79.03
CA ARG A 323 34.03 -10.41 -77.96
C ARG A 323 35.16 -9.45 -77.62
N LEU A 324 35.47 -9.31 -76.34
CA LEU A 324 36.67 -8.63 -75.89
C LEU A 324 37.90 -9.45 -76.25
N MET A 325 38.80 -8.87 -77.04
CA MET A 325 40.08 -9.47 -77.39
C MET A 325 41.12 -9.25 -76.29
N ASN A 326 41.01 -8.13 -75.58
CA ASN A 326 41.78 -7.80 -74.38
C ASN A 326 41.03 -6.73 -73.56
N SER A 327 41.69 -6.11 -72.58
CA SER A 327 41.06 -5.09 -71.74
C SER A 327 40.62 -3.83 -72.51
N ASN A 328 41.14 -3.56 -73.71
CA ASN A 328 40.93 -2.30 -74.42
C ASN A 328 40.49 -2.48 -75.89
N ILE A 329 40.25 -3.72 -76.34
CA ILE A 329 39.85 -4.02 -77.73
C ILE A 329 38.61 -4.91 -77.73
N LEU A 330 37.56 -4.45 -78.42
CA LEU A 330 36.34 -5.19 -78.73
C LEU A 330 36.33 -5.56 -80.22
N ARG A 331 36.23 -6.85 -80.53
CA ARG A 331 35.99 -7.34 -81.89
C ARG A 331 34.50 -7.56 -82.11
N ILE A 332 33.97 -7.04 -83.22
CA ILE A 332 32.59 -7.27 -83.64
C ILE A 332 32.57 -8.15 -84.89
N TYR A 333 31.59 -9.04 -84.98
CA TYR A 333 31.35 -9.99 -86.06
C TYR A 333 29.97 -9.77 -86.68
N SER A 334 29.88 -9.93 -88.01
CA SER A 334 28.60 -9.97 -88.72
C SER A 334 28.63 -10.91 -89.93
N ASN A 335 27.51 -11.57 -90.20
CA ASN A 335 27.35 -12.48 -91.35
C ASN A 335 26.78 -11.78 -92.59
N THR A 336 26.45 -10.49 -92.49
CA THR A 336 25.97 -9.66 -93.59
C THR A 336 26.86 -8.43 -93.76
N SER A 337 27.04 -7.95 -94.99
CA SER A 337 27.84 -6.77 -95.31
C SER A 337 27.03 -5.48 -95.22
N GLY A 338 27.65 -4.39 -94.77
CA GLY A 338 27.10 -3.03 -94.90
C GLY A 338 26.21 -2.54 -93.75
N ASN A 339 26.32 -3.13 -92.55
CA ASN A 339 25.41 -2.83 -91.44
C ASN A 339 25.90 -1.68 -90.53
N GLU A 340 24.98 -0.80 -90.12
CA GLU A 340 25.24 0.20 -89.08
C GLU A 340 25.01 -0.37 -87.65
N ILE A 341 26.03 -0.35 -86.78
CA ILE A 341 25.90 -0.78 -85.37
C ILE A 341 25.66 0.45 -84.50
N TYR A 342 24.41 0.61 -84.08
CA TYR A 342 23.96 1.82 -83.39
C TYR A 342 24.26 1.85 -81.89
N LYS A 343 24.45 0.68 -81.26
CA LYS A 343 24.70 0.64 -79.82
C LYS A 343 25.59 -0.53 -79.44
N VAL A 344 26.80 -0.19 -79.03
CA VAL A 344 27.71 -1.08 -78.32
C VAL A 344 27.73 -0.62 -76.86
N SER A 345 27.39 -1.52 -75.93
CA SER A 345 27.51 -1.28 -74.48
C SER A 345 28.33 -2.43 -73.88
N TRP A 346 29.29 -2.15 -73.01
CA TRP A 346 30.14 -3.16 -72.40
C TRP A 346 30.38 -2.85 -70.92
#